data_AF-A0A5J9VGB6-F1
#
_entry.id   AF-A0A5J9VGB6-F1
#
_cell.length_a   1.000
_cell.length_b   1.000
_cell.length_c   1.000
_cell.angle_alpha   90.00
_cell.angle_beta   90.00
_cell.angle_gamma   90.00
#
_symmetry.space_group_name_H-M   'P 1'
#
loop_
_entity.id
_entity.type
_entity.pdbx_description
1 polymer ?
#
loop_
_entity_poly.entity_id
_entity_poly.type
_entity_poly.pdbx_seq_one_letter_code
_entity_poly.pdbx_strand_id
1 'polypeptide(L)'
;MASKDNKDDGCGFCFWIVATILYGGFMLSLTFLPRTGTPADRYGKPTTCSVELVGFKGLQLPTAPGATSPGFDLVLHMNNGHTIDLTHGGGDVVVSYAGVPLAQGRTPSFQMGPKC
;
A
#
# COMPACT_ATOMS: atom_id res chain seq x y z
N MET A 1 43.57 -68.10 -11.25
CA MET A 1 42.69 -67.55 -12.30
C MET A 1 41.98 -66.35 -11.73
N ALA A 2 42.23 -65.17 -12.31
CA ALA A 2 41.60 -63.91 -11.92
C ALA A 2 40.11 -63.93 -12.30
N SER A 3 39.23 -63.54 -11.38
CA SER A 3 37.85 -63.16 -11.71
C SER A 3 37.76 -61.65 -11.49
N LYS A 4 37.55 -60.96 -12.60
CA LYS A 4 37.46 -59.51 -12.71
C LYS A 4 36.01 -59.17 -13.06
N ASP A 5 35.57 -58.02 -12.57
CA ASP A 5 34.43 -57.22 -13.04
C ASP A 5 33.02 -57.79 -12.80
N ASN A 6 31.98 -57.00 -12.57
CA ASN A 6 31.75 -55.60 -12.16
C ASN A 6 30.21 -55.59 -12.13
N LYS A 7 29.56 -55.32 -10.99
CA LYS A 7 28.10 -55.43 -10.96
C LYS A 7 27.42 -54.45 -10.02
N ASP A 8 27.90 -53.21 -9.97
CA ASP A 8 27.24 -52.15 -9.19
C ASP A 8 26.91 -50.89 -10.02
N ASP A 9 27.01 -50.96 -11.35
CA ASP A 9 26.86 -49.80 -12.24
C ASP A 9 25.39 -49.33 -12.39
N GLY A 10 24.44 -50.15 -11.95
CA GLY A 10 22.99 -49.86 -12.04
C GLY A 10 22.46 -48.93 -10.95
N CYS A 11 23.03 -48.96 -9.74
CA CYS A 11 22.52 -48.17 -8.60
C CYS A 11 22.82 -46.68 -8.74
N GLY A 12 24.00 -46.31 -9.24
CA GLY A 12 24.37 -44.91 -9.45
C GLY A 12 23.51 -44.23 -10.52
N PHE A 13 23.19 -44.95 -11.60
CA PHE A 13 22.39 -44.44 -12.70
C PHE A 13 20.92 -44.24 -12.31
N CYS A 14 20.32 -45.20 -11.61
CA CYS A 14 18.96 -45.05 -11.08
C CYS A 14 18.86 -43.90 -10.08
N PHE A 15 19.86 -43.74 -9.21
CA PHE A 15 19.91 -42.62 -8.26
C PHE A 15 19.95 -41.26 -8.97
N TRP A 16 20.77 -41.13 -10.01
CA TRP A 16 20.85 -39.90 -10.82
C TRP A 16 19.55 -39.57 -11.54
N ILE A 17 18.85 -40.57 -12.09
CA ILE A 17 17.56 -40.36 -12.75
C ILE A 17 16.52 -39.88 -11.73
N VAL A 18 16.42 -40.54 -10.58
CA VAL A 18 15.46 -40.17 -9.53
C VAL A 18 15.75 -38.77 -9.00
N ALA A 19 17.03 -38.44 -8.75
CA ALA A 19 17.44 -37.10 -8.33
C ALA A 19 17.05 -36.03 -9.35
N THR A 20 17.21 -36.33 -10.66
CA THR A 20 16.87 -35.39 -11.74
C THR A 20 15.36 -35.18 -11.86
N ILE A 21 14.56 -36.25 -11.71
CA ILE A 21 13.09 -36.16 -11.72
C ILE A 21 12.59 -35.36 -10.52
N LEU A 22 13.12 -35.63 -9.32
CA LEU A 22 12.74 -34.89 -8.11
C LEU A 22 13.14 -33.42 -8.21
N TYR A 23 14.36 -33.14 -8.66
CA TYR A 23 14.85 -31.77 -8.85
C TYR A 23 14.03 -31.03 -9.91
N GLY A 24 13.79 -31.65 -11.07
CA GLY A 24 13.00 -31.07 -12.15
C GLY A 24 11.54 -30.84 -11.74
N GLY A 25 10.92 -31.81 -11.06
CA GLY A 25 9.56 -31.69 -10.54
C GLY A 25 9.44 -30.61 -9.46
N PHE A 26 10.43 -30.49 -8.58
CA PHE A 26 10.49 -29.41 -7.59
C PHE A 26 10.62 -28.05 -8.27
N MET A 27 11.54 -27.90 -9.23
CA MET A 27 11.71 -26.66 -9.98
C MET A 27 10.45 -26.29 -10.78
N LEU A 28 9.77 -27.27 -11.38
CA LEU A 28 8.50 -27.07 -12.06
C LEU A 28 7.40 -26.66 -11.07
N SER A 29 7.33 -27.27 -9.89
CA SER A 29 6.37 -26.88 -8.85
C SER A 29 6.55 -25.44 -8.40
N LEU A 30 7.81 -24.95 -8.33
CA LEU A 30 8.11 -23.57 -8.00
C LEU A 30 7.60 -22.58 -9.06
N THR A 31 7.43 -23.01 -10.32
CA THR A 31 6.84 -22.18 -11.39
C THR A 31 5.32 -22.13 -11.34
N PHE A 32 4.66 -23.16 -10.80
CA PHE A 32 3.21 -23.24 -10.64
C PHE A 32 2.71 -22.75 -9.28
N LEU A 33 3.61 -22.53 -8.32
CA LEU A 33 3.25 -21.75 -7.14
C LEU A 33 2.72 -20.40 -7.64
N PRO A 34 1.51 -19.98 -7.21
CA PRO A 34 1.03 -18.65 -7.53
C PRO A 34 2.15 -17.70 -7.11
N ARG A 35 2.59 -16.84 -8.05
CA ARG A 35 3.52 -15.76 -7.73
C ARG A 35 2.84 -14.98 -6.61
N THR A 36 3.21 -15.28 -5.37
CA THR A 36 2.85 -14.46 -4.24
C THR A 36 3.54 -13.15 -4.55
N GLY A 37 2.74 -12.15 -4.93
CA GLY A 37 3.26 -10.82 -5.18
C GLY A 37 4.24 -10.49 -4.06
N THR A 38 5.41 -9.97 -4.42
CA THR A 38 6.39 -9.50 -3.44
C THR A 38 5.68 -8.64 -2.38
N PRO A 39 6.16 -8.56 -1.12
CA PRO A 39 5.57 -7.66 -0.14
C PRO A 39 5.40 -6.21 -0.65
N ALA A 40 6.27 -5.79 -1.58
CA ALA A 40 6.20 -4.52 -2.30
C ALA A 40 4.93 -4.33 -3.16
N ASP A 41 4.27 -5.41 -3.59
CA ASP A 41 3.06 -5.40 -4.41
C ASP A 41 1.79 -5.23 -3.54
N ARG A 42 1.85 -5.63 -2.26
CA ARG A 42 0.77 -5.35 -1.29
C ARG A 42 0.76 -3.88 -0.85
N TYR A 43 1.92 -3.24 -0.85
CA TYR A 43 2.02 -1.79 -0.83
C TYR A 43 1.80 -1.27 -2.24
N GLY A 44 0.54 -1.39 -2.72
CA GLY A 44 0.08 -0.65 -3.89
C GLY A 44 0.39 0.84 -3.76
N LYS A 45 0.25 1.58 -4.86
CA LYS A 45 0.60 3.02 -4.97
C LYS A 45 0.28 3.80 -3.69
N PRO A 46 1.13 4.77 -3.30
CA PRO A 46 0.90 5.54 -2.08
C PRO A 46 -0.49 6.18 -2.06
N THR A 47 -1.08 6.28 -0.88
CA THR A 47 -2.33 7.04 -0.66
C THR A 47 -2.15 8.46 -1.20
N THR A 48 -3.07 8.89 -2.05
CA THR A 48 -3.07 10.27 -2.57
C THR A 48 -4.11 11.09 -1.82
N CYS A 49 -3.73 12.29 -1.40
CA CYS A 49 -4.59 13.22 -0.69
C CYS A 49 -4.62 14.57 -1.42
N SER A 50 -5.80 15.15 -1.62
CA SER A 50 -5.96 16.53 -2.05
C SER A 50 -7.06 17.20 -1.23
N VAL A 51 -6.98 18.52 -1.10
CA VAL A 51 -7.96 19.32 -0.39
C VAL A 51 -8.54 20.35 -1.34
N GLU A 52 -9.85 20.51 -1.30
CA GLU A 52 -10.60 21.46 -2.08
C GLU A 52 -11.30 22.45 -1.15
N LEU A 53 -11.14 23.75 -1.42
CA LEU A 53 -11.88 24.80 -0.74
C LEU A 53 -13.19 25.04 -1.49
N VAL A 54 -14.32 24.64 -0.89
CA VAL A 54 -15.64 24.74 -1.52
C VAL A 54 -16.42 25.98 -1.09
N GLY A 55 -16.02 26.61 0.00
CA GLY A 55 -16.66 27.82 0.50
C GLY A 55 -15.90 28.50 1.62
N PHE A 56 -16.16 29.79 1.82
CA PHE A 56 -15.65 30.53 2.97
C PHE A 56 -16.63 31.64 3.38
N LYS A 57 -16.53 32.07 4.63
CA LYS A 57 -17.29 33.20 5.20
C LYS A 57 -16.43 33.96 6.21
N GLY A 58 -16.84 35.18 6.56
CA GLY A 58 -16.23 35.94 7.66
C GLY A 58 -14.83 36.50 7.37
N LEU A 59 -14.44 36.66 6.11
CA LEU A 59 -13.18 37.34 5.72
C LEU A 59 -13.31 38.87 5.63
N GLN A 60 -14.27 39.47 6.35
CA GLN A 60 -14.47 40.91 6.36
C GLN A 60 -13.41 41.60 7.23
N LEU A 61 -13.18 42.89 7.01
CA LEU A 61 -12.31 43.67 7.89
C LEU A 61 -12.81 43.55 9.35
N PRO A 62 -11.93 43.29 10.33
CA PRO A 62 -12.31 43.15 11.73
C PRO A 62 -13.08 44.36 12.31
N THR A 63 -12.93 45.53 11.69
CA THR A 63 -13.57 46.79 12.11
C THR A 63 -14.98 46.99 11.53
N ALA A 64 -15.44 46.12 10.62
CA ALA A 64 -16.77 46.24 10.02
C ALA A 64 -17.87 45.84 11.04
N PRO A 65 -18.95 46.63 11.18
CA PRO A 65 -20.10 46.22 11.99
C PRO A 65 -20.68 44.90 11.46
N GLY A 66 -20.76 43.88 12.31
CA GLY A 66 -21.23 42.54 11.93
C GLY A 66 -20.14 41.56 11.45
N ALA A 67 -18.85 41.90 11.64
CA ALA A 67 -17.75 40.97 11.38
C ALA A 67 -17.97 39.64 12.14
N THR A 68 -17.99 38.54 11.39
CA THR A 68 -18.12 37.17 11.93
C THR A 68 -16.77 36.46 11.85
N SER A 69 -16.54 35.51 12.77
CA SER A 69 -15.34 34.68 12.74
C SER A 69 -15.21 33.99 11.38
N PRO A 70 -14.00 33.96 10.78
CA PRO A 70 -13.80 33.28 9.51
C PRO A 70 -14.14 31.79 9.63
N GLY A 71 -14.82 31.28 8.60
CA GLY A 71 -15.17 29.88 8.47
C GLY A 71 -14.87 29.40 7.06
N PHE A 72 -14.41 28.16 6.94
CA PHE A 72 -14.00 27.57 5.67
C PHE A 72 -14.61 26.19 5.54
N ASP A 73 -15.23 25.94 4.40
CA ASP A 73 -15.77 24.64 4.03
C ASP A 73 -14.73 23.95 3.14
N LEU A 74 -14.20 22.82 3.64
CA LEU A 74 -13.12 22.08 3.01
C LEU A 74 -13.59 20.65 2.70
N VAL A 75 -13.29 20.18 1.49
CA VAL A 75 -13.47 18.78 1.10
C VAL A 75 -12.10 18.12 0.99
N LEU A 76 -11.93 17.03 1.73
CA LEU A 76 -10.73 16.20 1.70
C LEU A 76 -10.98 15.01 0.78
N HIS A 77 -10.26 14.96 -0.34
CA HIS A 77 -10.27 13.83 -1.25
C HIS A 77 -9.10 12.93 -0.89
N MET A 78 -9.39 11.69 -0.50
CA MET A 78 -8.37 10.66 -0.29
C MET A 78 -8.67 9.45 -1.15
N ASN A 79 -7.61 8.86 -1.70
CA ASN A 79 -7.70 7.61 -2.43
C ASN A 79 -6.70 6.61 -1.85
N ASN A 80 -7.22 5.47 -1.40
CA ASN A 80 -6.39 4.37 -0.92
C ASN A 80 -5.85 3.59 -2.13
N GLY A 81 -4.54 3.69 -2.36
CA GLY A 81 -3.88 2.95 -3.42
C GLY A 81 -3.45 1.53 -3.02
N HIS A 82 -3.67 1.13 -1.76
CA HIS A 82 -3.28 -0.16 -1.22
C HIS A 82 -4.37 -1.23 -1.40
N THR A 83 -3.96 -2.51 -1.46
CA THR A 83 -4.89 -3.66 -1.53
C THR A 83 -5.42 -4.09 -0.16
N ILE A 84 -5.23 -3.26 0.86
CA ILE A 84 -5.68 -3.45 2.24
C ILE A 84 -6.45 -2.22 2.71
N ASP A 85 -7.29 -2.39 3.74
CA ASP A 85 -7.96 -1.28 4.40
C ASP A 85 -6.97 -0.30 5.02
N LEU A 86 -7.31 0.98 4.98
CA LEU A 86 -6.53 2.04 5.60
C LEU A 86 -7.40 2.82 6.60
N THR A 87 -6.98 2.82 7.86
CA THR A 87 -7.64 3.59 8.93
C THR A 87 -6.87 4.88 9.17
N HIS A 88 -7.54 6.03 9.03
CA HIS A 88 -7.02 7.33 9.42
C HIS A 88 -7.67 7.78 10.73
N GLY A 89 -6.85 8.15 11.71
CA GLY A 89 -7.30 8.63 13.02
C GLY A 89 -7.83 10.08 13.04
N GLY A 90 -7.98 10.72 11.88
CA GLY A 90 -8.19 12.15 11.77
C GLY A 90 -6.87 12.93 11.82
N GLY A 91 -6.97 14.24 12.01
CA GLY A 91 -5.81 15.14 12.02
C GLY A 91 -6.22 16.59 12.27
N ASP A 92 -5.24 17.45 12.47
CA ASP A 92 -5.46 18.88 12.63
C ASP A 92 -5.45 19.59 11.26
N VAL A 93 -6.31 20.58 11.11
CA VAL A 93 -6.42 21.42 9.91
C VAL A 93 -6.16 22.85 10.32
N VAL A 94 -5.29 23.52 9.58
CA VAL A 94 -5.01 24.95 9.76
C VAL A 94 -5.14 25.63 8.40
N VAL A 95 -6.04 26.61 8.32
CA VAL A 95 -6.15 27.50 7.16
C VAL A 95 -5.34 28.75 7.46
N SER A 96 -4.35 29.04 6.62
CA SER A 96 -3.47 30.20 6.78
C SER A 96 -3.41 31.04 5.51
N TYR A 97 -3.24 32.34 5.68
CA TYR A 97 -2.99 33.26 4.57
C TYR A 97 -1.75 34.10 4.91
N ALA A 98 -0.79 34.17 3.99
CA ALA A 98 0.49 34.86 4.18
C ALA A 98 1.22 34.47 5.49
N GLY A 99 1.11 33.19 5.91
CA GLY A 99 1.70 32.69 7.15
C GLY A 99 0.90 32.98 8.42
N VAL A 100 -0.22 33.71 8.34
CA VAL A 100 -1.10 33.99 9.48
C VAL A 100 -2.23 32.96 9.53
N PRO A 101 -2.44 32.25 10.66
CA PRO A 101 -3.55 31.31 10.79
C PRO A 101 -4.88 32.07 10.86
N LEU A 102 -5.80 31.73 9.96
CA LEU A 102 -7.14 32.29 9.88
C LEU A 102 -8.18 31.41 10.56
N ALA A 103 -8.04 30.08 10.46
CA ALA A 103 -8.93 29.12 11.12
C ALA A 103 -8.18 27.83 11.45
N GLN A 104 -8.68 27.12 12.46
CA GLN A 104 -8.17 25.82 12.89
C GLN A 104 -9.33 24.86 13.17
N GLY A 105 -9.10 23.58 12.95
CA GLY A 105 -10.10 22.54 13.17
C GLY A 105 -9.49 21.15 13.17
N ARG A 106 -10.35 20.13 13.23
CA ARG A 106 -9.94 18.72 13.16
C ARG A 106 -10.75 17.97 12.13
N THR A 107 -10.09 17.08 11.41
CA THR A 107 -10.77 16.07 10.59
C THR A 107 -11.20 14.89 11.48
N PRO A 108 -12.35 14.27 11.19
CA PRO A 108 -12.77 13.06 11.88
C PRO A 108 -11.88 11.87 11.48
N SER A 109 -11.91 10.82 12.29
CA SER A 109 -11.37 9.52 11.90
C SER A 109 -12.26 8.85 10.86
N PHE A 110 -11.66 8.14 9.91
CA PHE A 110 -12.38 7.38 8.89
C PHE A 110 -11.57 6.18 8.41
N GLN A 111 -12.25 5.23 7.76
CA GLN A 111 -11.64 4.05 7.17
C GLN A 111 -11.91 4.04 5.66
N MET A 112 -10.90 3.68 4.88
CA MET A 112 -11.01 3.49 3.44
C MET A 112 -10.81 2.01 3.12
N GLY A 113 -11.68 1.47 2.28
CA GLY A 113 -11.54 0.12 1.74
C GLY A 113 -10.30 0.00 0.84
N PRO A 114 -9.93 -1.23 0.44
CA PRO A 114 -8.81 -1.45 -0.46
C PRO A 114 -9.12 -0.87 -1.84
N LYS A 115 -8.05 -0.58 -2.59
CA LYS A 115 -8.15 -0.22 -3.99
C LYS A 115 -8.91 -1.29 -4.77
N CYS A 116 -9.93 -0.87 -5.53
CA CYS A 116 -10.65 -1.70 -6.49
C CYS A 116 -9.82 -1.97 -7.76
#